data_AF-A0A385PZT5-F1
#
_entry.id   AF-A0A385PZT5-F1
#
_cell.length_a   1.000
_cell.length_b   1.000
_cell.length_c   1.000
_cell.angle_alpha   90.00
_cell.angle_beta   90.00
_cell.angle_gamma   90.00
#
_symmetry.space_group_name_H-M   'P 1'
#
loop_
_entity.id
_entity.type
_entity.pdbx_description
1 polymer ?
#
loop_
_entity_poly.entity_id
_entity_poly.type
_entity_poly.pdbx_seq_one_letter_code
_entity_poly.pdbx_strand_id
1 'polypeptide(L)'
;MKNIKKLIIILMAILSFSTMTAFAEEFGNVGSITNQTIEDGSDWIIVNPGESGRGIIIQDENKNPVLTVDRYGAIYIKGKLFINDKEYTDSFKGAFTPINGFIYSLLAVSLLLHIVSFMRKK
;
A
#
# COMPACT_ATOMS: atom_id res chain seq x y z
N MET A 1 0.16 33.75 23.56
CA MET A 1 -0.34 32.52 24.22
C MET A 1 -1.80 32.16 23.88
N LYS A 2 -2.73 33.13 23.79
CA LYS A 2 -4.18 32.88 23.53
C LYS A 2 -4.47 32.18 22.19
N ASN A 3 -3.71 32.51 21.15
CA ASN A 3 -3.87 31.92 19.80
C ASN A 3 -3.31 30.50 19.69
N ILE A 4 -2.24 30.18 20.44
CA ILE A 4 -1.64 28.83 20.47
C ILE A 4 -2.60 27.83 21.15
N LYS A 5 -3.25 28.24 22.25
CA LYS A 5 -4.26 27.40 22.90
C LYS A 5 -5.46 27.10 21.99
N LYS A 6 -5.89 28.09 21.19
CA LYS A 6 -6.96 27.92 20.18
C LYS A 6 -6.56 26.94 19.08
N LEU A 7 -5.31 27.02 18.60
CA LEU A 7 -4.78 26.12 17.58
C LEU A 7 -4.72 24.67 18.08
N ILE A 8 -4.27 24.47 19.32
CA ILE A 8 -4.19 23.13 19.94
C ILE A 8 -5.58 22.50 20.08
N ILE A 9 -6.59 23.28 20.50
CA ILE A 9 -7.97 22.79 20.65
C ILE A 9 -8.57 22.40 19.30
N ILE A 10 -8.33 23.20 18.25
CA ILE A 10 -8.81 22.88 16.89
C ILE A 10 -8.11 21.61 16.36
N LEU A 11 -6.81 21.46 16.59
CA LEU A 11 -6.06 20.28 16.17
C LEU A 11 -6.54 19.02 16.90
N MET A 12 -6.81 19.12 18.21
CA MET A 12 -7.37 18.02 19.00
C MET A 12 -8.77 17.62 18.50
N ALA A 13 -9.61 18.60 18.16
CA ALA A 13 -10.94 18.34 17.62
C ALA A 13 -10.85 17.56 16.28
N ILE A 14 -10.00 18.01 15.36
CA ILE A 14 -9.80 17.33 14.06
C ILE A 14 -9.31 15.89 14.25
N LEU A 15 -8.37 15.67 15.18
CA LEU A 15 -7.84 14.33 15.50
C LEU A 15 -8.89 13.41 16.15
N SER A 16 -9.84 13.96 16.90
CA SER A 16 -10.93 13.17 17.51
C SER A 16 -12.04 12.77 16.53
N PHE A 17 -12.18 13.46 15.39
CA PHE A 17 -13.13 13.06 14.34
C PHE A 17 -12.59 11.97 13.41
N SER A 18 -11.27 11.76 13.36
CA SER A 18 -10.65 10.74 12.50
C SER A 18 -10.73 9.30 13.03
N THR A 19 -11.32 9.05 14.21
CA THR A 19 -11.32 7.72 14.83
C THR A 19 -12.66 6.99 14.79
N MET A 20 -13.69 7.53 14.14
CA MET A 20 -15.00 6.89 14.05
C MET A 20 -15.41 6.59 12.61
N THR A 21 -14.65 5.74 11.95
CA THR A 21 -15.16 4.94 10.83
C THR A 21 -14.57 3.53 10.90
N ALA A 22 -14.98 2.75 11.89
CA ALA A 22 -14.91 1.30 11.75
C ALA A 22 -16.05 0.90 10.81
N PHE A 23 -15.84 1.07 9.49
CA PHE A 23 -16.72 0.43 8.52
C PHE A 23 -16.57 -1.08 8.77
N ALA A 24 -17.64 -1.72 9.23
CA ALA A 24 -17.81 -3.13 9.01
C ALA A 24 -17.81 -3.31 7.48
N GLU A 25 -16.65 -3.69 6.94
CA GLU A 25 -16.46 -3.88 5.52
C GLU A 25 -17.34 -5.08 5.12
N GLU A 26 -18.48 -4.81 4.49
CA GLU A 26 -19.30 -5.87 3.92
C GLU A 26 -18.50 -6.46 2.76
N PHE A 27 -17.95 -7.64 3.00
CA PHE A 27 -17.15 -8.36 2.02
C PHE A 27 -18.06 -8.67 0.83
N GLY A 28 -17.91 -7.92 -0.28
CA GLY A 28 -18.59 -8.20 -1.54
C GLY A 28 -18.28 -9.60 -2.07
N ASN A 29 -18.72 -9.92 -3.29
CA ASN A 29 -18.51 -11.25 -3.86
C ASN A 29 -17.01 -11.63 -3.83
N VAL A 30 -16.71 -12.79 -3.25
CA VAL A 30 -15.35 -13.33 -3.07
C VAL A 30 -14.80 -13.97 -4.36
N GLY A 31 -15.64 -14.13 -5.39
CA GLY A 31 -15.25 -14.70 -6.67
C GLY A 31 -15.63 -16.18 -6.83
N SER A 32 -14.95 -16.88 -7.74
CA SER A 32 -15.19 -18.31 -8.01
C SER A 32 -13.89 -19.09 -8.22
N ILE A 33 -13.93 -20.38 -7.87
CA ILE A 33 -12.89 -21.36 -8.16
C ILE A 33 -13.52 -22.42 -9.06
N THR A 34 -12.93 -22.66 -10.23
CA THR A 34 -13.45 -23.62 -11.23
C THR A 34 -12.33 -24.49 -11.76
N ASN A 35 -12.64 -25.75 -12.07
CA ASN A 35 -11.74 -26.61 -12.85
C ASN A 35 -12.06 -26.42 -14.32
N GLN A 36 -11.06 -26.15 -15.15
CA GLN A 36 -11.22 -26.00 -16.60
C GLN A 36 -10.09 -26.70 -17.33
N THR A 37 -10.45 -27.44 -18.37
CA THR A 37 -9.50 -27.98 -19.33
C THR A 37 -9.23 -26.91 -20.38
N ILE A 38 -7.98 -26.52 -20.56
CA ILE A 38 -7.58 -25.50 -21.54
C ILE A 38 -7.37 -26.19 -22.91
N GLU A 39 -7.20 -25.42 -23.99
CA GLU A 39 -7.07 -25.91 -25.38
C GLU A 39 -5.94 -26.93 -25.59
N ASP A 40 -4.90 -26.91 -24.74
CA ASP A 40 -3.79 -27.85 -24.78
C ASP A 40 -4.11 -29.22 -24.14
N GLY A 41 -5.34 -29.39 -23.63
CA GLY A 41 -5.82 -30.62 -22.99
C GLY A 41 -5.41 -30.77 -21.53
N SER A 42 -4.78 -29.76 -20.92
CA SER A 42 -4.39 -29.79 -19.51
C SER A 42 -5.48 -29.20 -18.61
N ASP A 43 -5.64 -29.81 -17.43
CA ASP A 43 -6.63 -29.38 -16.43
C ASP A 43 -6.02 -28.38 -15.46
N TRP A 44 -6.70 -27.24 -15.31
CA TRP A 44 -6.27 -26.16 -14.44
C TRP A 44 -7.35 -25.74 -13.46
N ILE A 45 -6.90 -25.29 -12.29
CA ILE A 45 -7.75 -24.59 -11.33
C ILE A 45 -7.70 -23.10 -11.70
N ILE A 46 -8.83 -22.57 -12.14
CA ILE A 46 -9.00 -21.15 -12.46
C ILE A 46 -9.66 -20.47 -11.27
N VAL A 47 -8.98 -19.45 -10.74
CA VAL A 47 -9.45 -18.62 -9.63
C VAL A 47 -9.79 -17.24 -10.18
N ASN A 48 -11.07 -16.87 -10.11
CA ASN A 48 -11.56 -15.55 -10.49
C ASN A 48 -11.86 -14.76 -9.21
N PRO A 49 -10.96 -13.87 -8.76
CA PRO A 49 -11.22 -13.03 -7.60
C PRO A 49 -12.35 -12.06 -7.94
N GLY A 50 -13.35 -11.95 -7.06
CA GLY A 50 -14.51 -11.09 -7.30
C GLY A 50 -14.17 -9.59 -7.31
N GLU A 51 -15.18 -8.77 -7.62
CA GLU A 51 -15.06 -7.30 -7.75
C GLU A 51 -14.53 -6.59 -6.50
N SER A 52 -14.51 -7.29 -5.37
CA SER A 52 -13.92 -6.82 -4.11
C SER A 52 -12.44 -6.43 -4.22
N GLY A 53 -11.76 -6.76 -5.33
CA GLY A 53 -10.36 -6.38 -5.56
C GLY A 53 -9.46 -6.94 -4.46
N ARG A 54 -9.71 -8.19 -4.05
CA ARG A 54 -8.91 -8.90 -3.05
C ARG A 54 -7.91 -9.82 -3.74
N GLY A 55 -6.79 -10.05 -3.07
CA GLY A 55 -5.79 -11.02 -3.52
C GLY A 55 -6.19 -12.46 -3.23
N ILE A 56 -5.43 -13.40 -3.79
CA ILE A 56 -5.55 -14.85 -3.59
C ILE A 56 -4.36 -15.31 -2.76
N ILE A 57 -4.59 -16.20 -1.79
CA ILE A 57 -3.52 -16.86 -1.03
C ILE A 57 -3.71 -18.36 -1.12
N ILE A 58 -2.67 -19.06 -1.56
CA ILE A 58 -2.55 -20.52 -1.49
C ILE A 58 -1.68 -20.83 -0.27
N GLN A 59 -2.22 -21.62 0.64
CA GLN A 59 -1.59 -21.98 1.91
C GLN A 59 -1.21 -23.46 1.96
N ASP A 60 -0.21 -23.79 2.75
CA ASP A 60 0.10 -25.19 3.11
C ASP A 60 -0.88 -25.71 4.19
N GLU A 61 -0.70 -26.98 4.57
CA GLU A 61 -1.49 -27.64 5.62
C GLU A 61 -1.40 -26.95 6.99
N ASN A 62 -0.34 -26.15 7.21
CA ASN A 62 -0.09 -25.39 8.43
C ASN A 62 -0.59 -23.94 8.36
N LYS A 63 -1.32 -23.58 7.29
CA LYS A 63 -1.81 -22.22 7.00
C LYS A 63 -0.70 -21.19 6.70
N ASN A 64 0.50 -21.63 6.34
CA ASN A 64 1.55 -20.73 5.88
C ASN A 64 1.30 -20.35 4.42
N PRO A 65 1.44 -19.06 4.03
CA PRO A 65 1.27 -18.64 2.65
C PRO A 65 2.43 -19.17 1.78
N VAL A 66 2.08 -19.99 0.78
CA VAL A 66 3.02 -20.53 -0.21
C VAL A 66 3.10 -19.62 -1.42
N LEU A 67 1.93 -19.19 -1.92
CA LEU A 67 1.78 -18.28 -3.06
C LEU A 67 0.69 -17.26 -2.74
N THR A 68 1.01 -15.99 -2.90
CA THR A 68 0.04 -14.89 -2.76
C THR A 68 0.03 -14.09 -4.05
N VAL A 69 -1.16 -13.78 -4.56
CA VAL A 69 -1.36 -12.85 -5.66
C VAL A 69 -2.16 -11.69 -5.12
N ASP A 70 -1.64 -10.46 -5.16
CA ASP A 70 -2.40 -9.30 -4.71
C ASP A 70 -3.45 -8.85 -5.75
N ARG A 71 -4.23 -7.84 -5.38
CA ARG A 71 -5.29 -7.29 -6.26
C ARG A 71 -4.79 -6.64 -7.54
N TYR A 72 -3.50 -6.32 -7.60
CA TYR A 72 -2.86 -5.68 -8.74
C TYR A 72 -2.05 -6.67 -9.57
N GLY A 73 -2.12 -7.97 -9.25
CA GLY A 73 -1.39 -9.03 -9.95
C GLY A 73 0.05 -9.20 -9.48
N ALA A 74 0.46 -8.58 -8.38
CA ALA A 74 1.78 -8.80 -7.81
C ALA A 74 1.85 -10.20 -7.18
N ILE A 75 2.90 -10.95 -7.53
CA ILE A 75 3.07 -12.35 -7.12
C ILE A 75 4.09 -12.42 -5.99
N TYR A 76 3.74 -13.12 -4.93
CA TYR A 76 4.63 -13.36 -3.80
C TYR A 76 4.78 -14.86 -3.56
N ILE A 77 6.01 -15.34 -3.51
CA ILE A 77 6.32 -16.74 -3.19
C ILE A 77 7.00 -16.75 -1.82
N LYS A 78 6.40 -17.46 -0.86
CA LYS A 78 6.86 -17.49 0.54
C LYS A 78 7.12 -16.09 1.12
N GLY A 79 6.28 -15.12 0.77
CA GLY A 79 6.36 -13.74 1.26
C GLY A 79 7.35 -12.81 0.52
N LYS A 80 8.09 -13.30 -0.48
CA LYS A 80 8.99 -12.49 -1.32
C LYS A 80 8.30 -12.09 -2.60
N LEU A 81 8.41 -10.82 -3.02
CA LEU A 81 7.82 -10.32 -4.27
C LEU A 81 8.61 -10.82 -5.49
N PHE A 82 7.91 -11.27 -6.53
CA PHE A 82 8.48 -11.69 -7.81
C PHE A 82 7.89 -10.89 -8.96
N ILE A 83 8.75 -10.43 -9.87
CA ILE A 83 8.37 -9.73 -11.09
C ILE A 83 9.20 -10.31 -12.24
N ASN A 84 8.54 -10.76 -13.32
CA ASN A 84 9.19 -11.36 -14.49
C ASN A 84 10.23 -12.43 -14.11
N ASP A 85 9.80 -13.40 -13.30
CA ASP A 85 10.61 -14.53 -12.81
C ASP A 85 11.83 -14.15 -11.94
N LYS A 86 11.90 -12.91 -11.46
CA LYS A 86 12.98 -12.43 -10.60
C LYS A 86 12.44 -12.00 -9.25
N GLU A 87 13.13 -12.46 -8.19
CA GLU A 87 12.89 -11.97 -6.84
C GLU A 87 13.22 -10.47 -6.78
N TYR A 88 12.23 -9.66 -6.45
CA TYR A 88 12.37 -8.22 -6.28
C TYR A 88 12.84 -7.93 -4.85
N THR A 89 14.16 -8.08 -4.65
CA THR A 89 14.83 -7.88 -3.35
C THR A 89 15.25 -6.44 -3.07
N ASP A 90 15.29 -5.56 -4.08
CA ASP A 90 16.06 -4.30 -4.03
C ASP A 90 15.21 -3.00 -4.08
N SER A 91 13.95 -3.06 -3.63
CA SER A 91 12.99 -1.94 -3.66
C SER A 91 13.44 -0.67 -2.92
N PHE A 92 14.42 -0.76 -2.01
CA PHE A 92 14.86 0.37 -1.18
C PHE A 92 16.23 0.94 -1.51
N LYS A 93 17.06 0.29 -2.36
CA LYS A 93 18.35 0.87 -2.75
C LYS A 93 18.21 2.10 -3.65
N GLY A 94 17.08 2.23 -4.34
CA GLY A 94 16.78 3.38 -5.20
C GLY A 94 16.24 4.59 -4.45
N ALA A 95 15.51 4.44 -3.35
CA ALA A 95 14.87 5.57 -2.65
C ALA A 95 15.87 6.44 -1.87
N PHE A 96 17.00 5.86 -1.44
CA PHE A 96 18.02 6.56 -0.64
C PHE A 96 19.39 6.53 -1.32
N THR A 97 19.46 6.84 -2.61
CA THR A 97 20.75 7.17 -3.23
C THR A 97 21.22 8.55 -2.73
N PRO A 98 22.54 8.82 -2.67
CA PRO A 98 23.05 10.14 -2.30
C PRO A 98 22.44 11.28 -3.14
N ILE A 99 22.16 11.01 -4.42
CA ILE A 99 21.50 11.93 -5.34
C ILE A 99 20.05 12.22 -4.91
N ASN A 100 19.27 11.19 -4.58
CA ASN A 100 17.89 11.37 -4.13
C ASN A 100 17.81 12.07 -2.77
N GLY A 101 18.74 11.75 -1.86
CA GLY A 101 18.92 12.48 -0.60
C GLY A 101 19.21 13.96 -0.78
N PHE A 102 20.00 14.33 -1.80
CA PHE A 102 20.26 15.73 -2.16
C PHE A 102 19.02 16.45 -2.71
N ILE A 103 18.21 15.77 -3.52
CA ILE A 103 16.95 16.36 -4.02
C ILE A 103 15.95 16.56 -2.87
N TYR A 104 15.85 15.61 -1.93
CA TYR A 104 14.98 15.77 -0.76
C TYR A 104 15.42 16.91 0.16
N SER A 105 16.72 17.13 0.32
CA SER A 105 17.22 18.26 1.11
C SER A 105 16.97 19.60 0.44
N LEU A 106 17.11 19.71 -0.89
CA LEU A 106 16.73 20.90 -1.66
C LEU A 106 15.24 21.22 -1.53
N LEU A 107 14.37 20.19 -1.58
CA LEU A 107 12.94 20.36 -1.38
C LEU A 107 12.63 20.88 0.03
N ALA A 108 13.27 20.32 1.06
CA ALA A 108 13.11 20.77 2.44
C ALA A 108 13.58 22.23 2.64
N VAL A 109 14.71 22.60 2.04
CA VAL A 109 15.23 23.98 2.07
C VAL A 109 14.28 24.92 1.33
N SER A 110 13.76 24.54 0.17
CA SER A 110 12.77 25.32 -0.57
C SER A 110 11.51 25.58 0.26
N LEU A 111 10.99 24.54 0.92
CA LEU A 111 9.82 24.65 1.78
C LEU A 111 10.08 25.59 2.97
N LEU A 112 11.25 25.46 3.62
CA LEU A 112 11.66 26.32 4.72
C LEU A 112 11.79 27.78 4.28
N LEU A 113 12.40 28.04 3.14
CA LEU A 113 12.52 29.40 2.59
C LEU A 113 11.14 29.98 2.27
N HIS A 114 10.22 29.17 1.75
CA HIS A 114 8.86 29.60 1.48
C HIS A 114 8.10 29.97 2.76
N ILE A 115 8.24 29.15 3.82
CA ILE A 115 7.67 29.44 5.15
C ILE A 115 8.26 30.72 5.74
N VAL A 116 9.59 30.87 5.73
CA VAL A 116 10.28 32.06 6.25
C VAL A 116 9.89 33.32 5.47
N SER A 117 9.77 33.24 4.15
CA SER A 117 9.28 34.34 3.30
C SER A 117 7.87 34.78 3.70
N PHE A 118 6.99 33.81 3.97
CA PHE A 118 5.62 34.09 4.41
C PHE A 118 5.57 34.72 5.80
N MET A 119 6.47 34.33 6.72
CA MET A 119 6.56 34.94 8.05
C MET A 119 7.14 36.36 8.03
N ARG A 120 8.00 36.69 7.04
CA ARG A 120 8.62 38.02 6.90
C ARG A 120 7.69 39.09 6.32
N LYS A 121 6.58 38.71 5.68
CA LYS A 121 5.56 39.65 5.14
C LYS A 121 4.58 40.16 6.22
N LYS A 122 5.01 40.23 7.48
CA LYS A 122 4.22 40.77 8.58
C LYS A 122 5.00 41.81 9.36
#